data_AF-A0A7R9PY90-F1
#
_entry.id   AF-A0A7R9PY90-F1
#
_cell.length_a   1.000
_cell.length_b   1.000
_cell.length_c   1.000
_cell.angle_alpha   90.00
_cell.angle_beta   90.00
_cell.angle_gamma   90.00
#
_symmetry.space_group_name_H-M   'P 1'
#
loop_
_entity.id
_entity.type
_entity.pdbx_description
1 polymer ?
#
loop_
_entity_poly.entity_id
_entity_poly.type
_entity_poly.pdbx_seq_one_letter_code
_entity_poly.pdbx_strand_id
1 'polypeptide(L)' 'MRATLLVITPFGHNVPVEYYVQQCGAIFGPQITGQSIKKAVDRTVATYGGLKPNVTNVVFPNGALDPWKASDL' A
#
# COMPACT_ATOMS: atom_id res chain seq x y z
N MET A 1 -34.45 -5.57 -7.65
CA MET A 1 -33.75 -5.02 -6.47
C MET A 1 -32.25 -4.95 -6.77
N ARG A 2 -31.75 -3.79 -7.24
CA ARG A 2 -30.31 -3.55 -7.41
C ARG A 2 -29.84 -2.80 -6.18
N ALA A 3 -29.32 -3.52 -5.20
CA ALA A 3 -28.56 -2.92 -4.11
C ALA A 3 -27.12 -2.80 -4.59
N THR A 4 -26.68 -1.58 -4.89
CA THR A 4 -25.28 -1.23 -5.09
C THR A 4 -24.56 -1.42 -3.75
N LEU A 5 -24.06 -2.64 -3.50
CA LEU A 5 -22.99 -2.86 -2.52
C LEU A 5 -21.80 -2.01 -2.99
N LEU A 6 -21.24 -1.16 -2.12
CA LEU A 6 -19.82 -0.74 -2.04
C LEU A 6 -19.67 0.59 -1.27
N VAL A 7 -19.88 0.57 0.05
CA VAL A 7 -19.25 1.54 0.96
C VAL A 7 -18.78 0.76 2.19
N ILE A 8 -17.54 0.25 2.15
CA ILE A 8 -16.97 -0.63 3.18
C ILE A 8 -16.11 0.12 4.23
N THR A 9 -16.13 1.45 4.25
CA THR A 9 -15.49 2.28 5.30
C THR A 9 -16.27 3.60 5.47
N PRO A 10 -16.29 4.22 6.67
CA PRO A 10 -17.00 5.49 6.90
C PRO A 10 -16.39 6.69 6.14
N PHE A 11 -15.23 6.51 5.49
CA PHE A 11 -14.49 7.57 4.81
C PHE A 11 -14.72 7.62 3.29
N GLY A 12 -15.42 6.62 2.72
CA GLY A 12 -15.63 6.52 1.27
C GLY A 12 -14.34 6.26 0.48
N HIS A 13 -14.34 6.57 -0.82
CA HIS A 13 -13.23 6.32 -1.75
C HIS A 13 -12.82 7.61 -2.49
N ASN A 14 -12.50 8.66 -1.72
CA ASN A 14 -12.36 10.02 -2.27
C ASN A 14 -10.90 10.48 -2.49
N VAL A 15 -9.91 9.68 -2.07
CA VAL A 15 -8.48 10.03 -2.21
C VAL A 15 -7.79 9.01 -3.12
N PRO A 16 -7.60 9.34 -4.42
CA PRO A 16 -6.98 8.44 -5.37
C PRO A 16 -5.45 8.41 -5.21
N VAL A 17 -4.79 7.36 -5.71
CA VAL A 17 -3.33 7.19 -5.59
C VAL A 17 -2.56 8.34 -6.26
N GLU A 18 -3.10 8.86 -7.36
CA GLU A 18 -2.53 9.98 -8.12
C GLU A 18 -2.37 11.24 -7.28
N TYR A 19 -3.25 11.47 -6.31
CA TYR A 19 -3.12 12.56 -5.35
C TYR A 19 -1.79 12.46 -4.59
N TYR A 20 -1.47 11.28 -4.06
CA TYR A 20 -0.23 11.05 -3.34
C TYR A 20 1.01 11.15 -4.23
N VAL A 21 0.94 10.66 -5.47
CA VAL A 21 2.05 10.79 -6.43
C VAL A 21 2.36 12.27 -6.69
N GLN A 22 1.34 13.10 -6.87
CA GLN A 22 1.51 14.54 -7.05
C GLN A 22 2.09 15.22 -5.80
N GLN A 23 1.59 14.86 -4.60
CA GLN A 23 2.13 15.39 -3.35
C GLN A 23 3.61 15.03 -3.17
N CYS A 24 4.01 13.80 -3.50
CA CYS A 24 5.41 13.39 -3.41
C CYS A 24 6.32 14.21 -4.32
N GLY A 25 5.90 14.47 -5.57
CA GLY A 25 6.64 15.34 -6.48
C GLY A 25 6.74 16.79 -5.97
N ALA A 26 5.66 17.31 -5.39
CA ALA A 26 5.63 18.66 -4.84
C ALA A 26 6.52 18.83 -3.60
N ILE A 27 6.57 17.83 -2.71
CA ILE A 27 7.31 17.88 -1.44
C ILE A 27 8.78 17.53 -1.63
N PHE A 28 9.07 16.48 -2.38
CA PHE A 28 10.42 15.88 -2.47
C PHE A 28 11.15 16.21 -3.77
N GLY A 29 10.48 16.89 -4.71
CA GLY A 29 11.06 17.41 -5.95
C GLY A 29 10.57 16.69 -7.21
N PRO A 30 10.75 17.35 -8.38
CA PRO A 30 10.14 16.94 -9.65
C PRO A 30 10.64 15.59 -10.18
N GLN A 31 11.78 15.10 -9.71
CA GLN A 31 12.30 13.78 -10.05
C GLN A 31 11.45 12.64 -9.46
N ILE A 32 10.63 12.91 -8.44
CA ILE A 32 9.72 11.93 -7.84
C ILE A 32 8.44 11.86 -8.68
N THR A 33 8.45 10.95 -9.65
CA THR A 33 7.35 10.69 -10.58
C THR A 33 6.69 9.34 -10.29
N GLY A 34 5.52 9.08 -10.89
CA GLY A 34 4.89 7.75 -10.79
C GLY A 34 5.83 6.62 -11.25
N GLN A 35 6.68 6.87 -12.25
CA GLN A 35 7.65 5.88 -12.74
C GLN A 35 8.78 5.63 -11.74
N SER A 36 9.33 6.69 -11.12
CA SER A 36 10.39 6.52 -10.11
C SER A 36 9.86 5.82 -8.86
N ILE A 37 8.63 6.15 -8.44
CA ILE A 37 7.95 5.48 -7.33
C ILE A 37 7.72 4.00 -7.67
N LYS A 38 7.19 3.69 -8.86
CA LYS A 38 6.99 2.30 -9.28
C LYS A 38 8.31 1.51 -9.26
N LYS A 39 9.40 2.09 -9.78
CA LYS A 39 10.72 1.44 -9.76
C LYS A 39 11.21 1.16 -8.33
N ALA A 40 10.92 2.06 -7.38
CA ALA A 40 11.24 1.84 -5.98
C ALA A 40 10.39 0.71 -5.37
N VAL A 41 9.09 0.65 -5.66
CA VAL A 41 8.20 -0.45 -5.24
C VAL A 41 8.71 -1.79 -5.79
N ASP A 42 9.02 -1.86 -7.07
CA ASP A 42 9.52 -3.08 -7.72
C ASP A 42 10.85 -3.54 -7.07
N ARG A 43 11.74 -2.60 -6.72
CA ARG A 43 12.99 -2.91 -6.00
C ARG A 43 12.71 -3.49 -4.62
N THR A 44 11.76 -2.93 -3.87
CA THR A 44 11.37 -3.43 -2.54
C THR A 44 10.83 -4.85 -2.64
N VAL A 45 9.93 -5.13 -3.60
CA VAL A 45 9.40 -6.48 -3.84
C VAL A 45 10.52 -7.45 -4.20
N ALA A 46 11.44 -7.06 -5.10
CA ALA A 46 12.58 -7.89 -5.48
C ALA A 46 13.53 -8.17 -4.31
N THR A 47 13.65 -7.23 -3.36
CA THR A 47 14.54 -7.36 -2.21
C THR A 47 13.95 -8.27 -1.12
N TYR A 48 12.65 -8.12 -0.83
CA TYR A 48 12.02 -8.76 0.32
C TYR A 48 11.07 -9.91 -0.03
N GLY A 49 10.79 -10.17 -1.31
CA GLY A 49 9.95 -11.28 -1.76
C GLY A 49 8.45 -11.00 -1.78
N GLY A 50 8.02 -9.77 -1.47
CA GLY A 50 6.61 -9.37 -1.49
C GLY A 50 5.74 -10.27 -0.60
N LEU A 51 4.70 -10.87 -1.20
CA LEU A 51 3.80 -11.78 -0.49
C LEU A 51 4.41 -13.15 -0.15
N LYS A 52 5.63 -13.43 -0.62
CA LYS A 52 6.33 -14.72 -0.42
C LYS A 52 7.77 -14.44 0.02
N PRO A 53 7.99 -13.89 1.22
CA PRO A 53 9.33 -13.61 1.72
C PRO A 53 10.12 -14.91 1.89
N ASN A 54 11.40 -14.89 1.49
CA ASN A 54 12.29 -16.04 1.63
C ASN A 54 12.98 -16.02 3.00
N VAL A 55 12.23 -16.34 4.06
CA VAL A 55 12.70 -16.29 5.45
C VAL A 55 12.43 -17.62 6.17
N THR A 56 13.24 -17.93 7.19
CA THR A 56 13.07 -19.08 8.08
C THR A 56 13.15 -18.61 9.54
N ASN A 57 12.48 -19.32 10.45
CA ASN A 57 12.46 -19.00 11.89
C ASN A 57 11.91 -17.60 12.23
N VAL A 58 10.81 -17.19 11.58
CA VAL A 58 10.14 -15.91 11.80
C VAL A 58 8.70 -16.14 12.27
N VAL A 59 8.22 -15.33 13.21
CA VAL A 59 6.83 -15.27 13.68
C VAL A 59 6.26 -13.89 13.37
N PHE A 60 5.06 -13.82 12.80
CA PHE A 60 4.35 -12.57 12.46
C PHE A 60 3.15 -12.35 13.41
N PRO A 61 3.35 -11.86 14.65
CA PRO A 61 2.27 -11.66 15.61
C PRO A 61 1.39 -10.47 15.23
N ASN A 62 0.08 -10.61 15.41
CA ASN A 62 -0.91 -9.64 14.97
C ASN A 62 -1.93 -9.31 16.07
N GLY A 63 -2.21 -8.02 16.28
CA GLY A 63 -3.18 -7.55 17.27
C GLY A 63 -4.62 -7.78 16.85
N ALA A 64 -5.50 -8.17 17.79
CA ALA A 64 -6.94 -8.37 17.51
C ALA A 64 -7.63 -7.10 16.98
N LEU A 65 -7.24 -5.94 17.51
CA LEU A 65 -7.81 -4.63 17.21
C LEU A 65 -6.88 -3.73 16.37
N ASP A 66 -5.79 -4.28 15.84
CA ASP A 66 -4.87 -3.52 15.00
C ASP A 66 -5.47 -3.31 13.60
N PRO A 67 -5.73 -2.07 13.15
CA PRO A 67 -6.23 -1.81 11.80
C PRO A 67 -5.27 -2.28 10.71
N TRP A 68 -3.97 -2.45 11.01
CA TRP A 68 -2.95 -2.93 10.06
C TRP A 68 -2.89 -4.46 9.96
N LYS A 69 -3.65 -5.22 10.75
CA LYS A 69 -3.65 -6.69 10.67
C LYS A 69 -3.90 -7.21 9.25
N ALA A 70 -4.76 -6.53 8.48
CA ALA A 70 -5.11 -6.95 7.13
C ALA A 70 -3.98 -6.75 6.10
N SER A 71 -2.91 -6.04 6.45
CA SER A 71 -1.73 -5.87 5.58
C SER A 71 -0.65 -6.93 5.78
N ASP A 72 -0.78 -7.76 6.80
CA ASP A 72 0.13 -8.87 7.06
C ASP A 72 -0.20 -10.08 6.15
N LEU A 73 0.81 -10.92 5.94
CA LEU A 73 0.80 -12.08 5.04
C LEU A 73 -0.16 -13.20 5.45
#